data_AF-A0A9E4XGP1-F1
#
_entry.id   AF-A0A9E4XGP1-F1
#
_cell.length_a   1.000
_cell.length_b   1.000
_cell.length_c   1.000
_cell.angle_alpha   90.00
_cell.angle_beta   90.00
_cell.angle_gamma   90.00
#
_symmetry.space_group_name_H-M   'P 1'
#
loop_
_entity.id
_entity.type
_entity.pdbx_description
1 polymer ?
#
loop_
_entity_poly.entity_id
_entity_poly.type
_entity_poly.pdbx_seq_one_letter_code
_entity_poly.pdbx_strand_id
1 'polypeptide(L)'
;MAEVPAPIESVKINVAESFPPQYFVAIKSGLPSGCAEFRGYDVSREGNTVNIEVTNLEPAPGQLIPCTAIYGYHDTNINLGSDFTGGETYSVVVNGLVTETFVAQGGGTVGEDDRSQISAPAPIQAVAINLDSQAGHAELVVISGLPNMCYESGSASLLHGSDAIRVEVAMVRPADLSIACAERYRTVETSLALEMTIEPCESYSVVVNGERYSVQAIVPNVRCAGPDPIGQPLPGARDYPTAVVPAPIESVVIISTRSLPPQYVVKIVSGLPSGCAEFNDYGVNR
;
A
#
# COMPACT_ATOMS: atom_id res chain seq x y z
N MET A 1 -33.77 4.36 -4.17
CA MET A 1 -32.83 5.37 -3.63
C MET A 1 -32.36 6.23 -4.79
N ALA A 2 -31.95 7.45 -4.53
CA ALA A 2 -31.41 8.39 -5.50
C ALA A 2 -30.05 8.88 -5.01
N GLU A 3 -29.13 9.09 -5.94
CA GLU A 3 -27.83 9.69 -5.65
C GLU A 3 -28.00 11.19 -5.47
N VAL A 4 -27.49 11.71 -4.36
CA VAL A 4 -27.50 13.14 -4.03
C VAL A 4 -26.12 13.57 -3.57
N PRO A 5 -25.67 14.81 -3.85
CA PRO A 5 -24.40 15.30 -3.34
C PRO A 5 -24.36 15.29 -1.81
N ALA A 6 -23.30 14.73 -1.24
CA ALA A 6 -23.10 14.70 0.20
C ALA A 6 -22.73 16.10 0.73
N PRO A 7 -23.27 16.54 1.88
CA PRO A 7 -22.74 17.70 2.60
C PRO A 7 -21.26 17.48 2.94
N ILE A 8 -20.42 18.50 2.77
CA ILE A 8 -18.98 18.42 3.06
C ILE A 8 -18.67 19.22 4.33
N GLU A 9 -18.10 18.55 5.33
CA GLU A 9 -17.77 19.13 6.64
C GLU A 9 -16.34 19.63 6.69
N SER A 10 -15.41 18.89 6.11
CA SER A 10 -14.01 19.30 5.99
C SER A 10 -13.30 18.60 4.86
N VAL A 11 -12.35 19.30 4.25
CA VAL A 11 -11.41 18.76 3.27
C VAL A 11 -10.01 19.08 3.77
N LYS A 12 -9.11 18.10 3.74
CA LYS A 12 -7.71 18.26 4.10
C LYS A 12 -6.84 17.56 3.08
N ILE A 13 -5.76 18.21 2.71
CA ILE A 13 -4.76 17.64 1.80
C ILE A 13 -3.59 17.15 2.64
N ASN A 14 -3.29 15.87 2.51
CA ASN A 14 -2.14 15.25 3.15
C ASN A 14 -1.10 14.92 2.07
N VAL A 15 0.16 15.18 2.38
CA VAL A 15 1.28 14.82 1.51
C VAL A 15 2.10 13.78 2.23
N ALA A 16 2.33 12.63 1.59
CA ALA A 16 3.27 11.65 2.11
C ALA A 16 4.70 12.03 1.74
N GLU A 17 5.63 11.83 2.67
CA GLU A 17 7.06 12.05 2.47
C GLU A 17 7.65 10.90 1.62
N SER A 18 7.29 10.87 0.34
CA SER A 18 7.77 9.93 -0.68
C SER A 18 8.41 10.66 -1.86
N PHE A 19 9.12 9.94 -2.74
CA PHE A 19 9.73 10.55 -3.93
C PHE A 19 9.36 9.76 -5.21
N PRO A 20 8.43 10.25 -6.06
CA PRO A 20 7.76 11.55 -5.98
C PRO A 20 6.75 11.62 -4.81
N PRO A 21 6.43 12.84 -4.32
CA PRO A 21 5.44 13.04 -3.27
C PRO A 21 4.07 12.49 -3.69
N GLN A 22 3.42 11.75 -2.78
CA GLN A 22 2.05 11.25 -2.98
C GLN A 22 1.06 12.18 -2.28
N TYR A 23 -0.03 12.53 -2.98
CA TYR A 23 -1.05 13.44 -2.48
C TYR A 23 -2.33 12.69 -2.15
N PHE A 24 -2.89 12.99 -0.99
CA PHE A 24 -4.14 12.40 -0.51
C PHE A 24 -5.10 13.52 -0.12
N VAL A 25 -6.39 13.30 -0.37
CA VAL A 25 -7.46 14.17 0.11
C VAL A 25 -8.29 13.42 1.15
N ALA A 26 -8.22 13.87 2.39
CA ALA A 26 -9.09 13.42 3.46
C ALA A 26 -10.33 14.31 3.50
N ILE A 27 -11.48 13.72 3.21
CA ILE A 27 -12.79 14.37 3.18
C ILE A 27 -13.64 13.79 4.30
N LYS A 28 -14.26 14.68 5.07
CA LYS A 28 -15.34 14.31 5.99
C LYS A 28 -16.66 14.79 5.41
N SER A 29 -17.53 13.87 5.05
CA SER A 29 -18.87 14.16 4.54
C SER A 29 -19.94 13.89 5.59
N GLY A 30 -21.08 14.58 5.46
CA GLY A 30 -22.24 14.43 6.31
C GLY A 30 -23.23 13.40 5.77
N LEU A 31 -23.93 12.73 6.68
CA LEU A 31 -25.10 11.90 6.40
C LEU A 31 -26.31 12.61 7.02
N PRO A 32 -27.08 13.38 6.25
CA PRO A 32 -28.04 14.35 6.80
C PRO A 32 -29.26 13.72 7.50
N SER A 33 -29.49 12.42 7.32
CA SER A 33 -30.57 11.70 7.99
C SER A 33 -30.19 10.23 8.22
N GLY A 34 -30.97 9.53 9.03
CA GLY A 34 -30.81 8.09 9.26
C GLY A 34 -31.14 7.19 8.06
N CYS A 35 -31.57 7.76 6.93
CA CYS A 35 -31.70 7.03 5.66
C CYS A 35 -30.62 7.40 4.65
N ALA A 36 -29.75 8.36 4.98
CA ALA A 36 -28.64 8.74 4.11
C ALA A 36 -27.49 7.74 4.32
N GLU A 37 -27.07 7.12 3.24
CA GLU A 37 -25.94 6.18 3.22
C GLU A 37 -24.86 6.72 2.28
N PHE A 38 -23.61 6.55 2.64
CA PHE A 38 -22.50 6.93 1.76
C PHE A 38 -22.50 6.03 0.51
N ARG A 39 -22.50 6.62 -0.69
CA ARG A 39 -22.44 5.86 -1.96
C ARG A 39 -21.01 5.67 -2.42
N GLY A 40 -20.24 6.74 -2.44
CA GLY A 40 -18.90 6.75 -3.02
C GLY A 40 -18.48 8.14 -3.47
N TYR A 41 -17.43 8.15 -4.28
CA TYR A 41 -16.90 9.37 -4.87
C TYR A 41 -16.40 9.10 -6.29
N ASP A 42 -16.28 10.17 -7.06
CA ASP A 42 -15.72 10.17 -8.41
C ASP A 42 -14.69 11.31 -8.50
N VAL A 43 -13.52 11.02 -9.09
CA VAL A 43 -12.41 11.98 -9.21
C VAL A 43 -12.14 12.26 -10.67
N SER A 44 -12.06 13.53 -11.02
CA SER A 44 -11.62 13.98 -12.33
C SER A 44 -10.64 15.15 -12.18
N ARG A 45 -9.77 15.33 -13.16
CA ARG A 45 -8.79 16.41 -13.15
C ARG A 45 -8.77 17.14 -14.48
N GLU A 46 -8.89 18.45 -14.39
CA GLU A 46 -8.83 19.38 -15.51
C GLU A 46 -7.72 20.39 -15.26
N GLY A 47 -6.54 20.13 -15.84
CA GLY A 47 -5.34 20.94 -15.61
C GLY A 47 -4.95 20.99 -14.13
N ASN A 48 -5.02 22.18 -13.54
CA ASN A 48 -4.66 22.41 -12.15
C ASN A 48 -5.84 22.26 -11.17
N THR A 49 -7.01 21.85 -11.65
CA THR A 49 -8.19 21.65 -10.81
C THR A 49 -8.51 20.15 -10.70
N VAL A 50 -8.55 19.65 -9.48
CA VAL A 50 -9.03 18.30 -9.13
C VAL A 50 -10.47 18.43 -8.66
N ASN A 51 -11.41 17.87 -9.42
CA ASN A 51 -12.83 17.85 -9.07
C ASN A 51 -13.16 16.50 -8.43
N ILE A 52 -13.77 16.55 -7.25
CA ILE A 52 -14.21 15.39 -6.51
C ILE A 52 -15.71 15.51 -6.26
N GLU A 53 -16.47 14.56 -6.81
CA GLU A 53 -17.89 14.42 -6.51
C GLU A 53 -18.05 13.35 -5.43
N VAL A 54 -18.71 13.70 -4.32
CA VAL A 54 -18.99 12.80 -3.19
C VAL A 54 -20.49 12.69 -3.04
N THR A 55 -21.02 11.47 -3.11
CA THR A 55 -22.48 11.24 -3.15
C THR A 55 -22.96 10.35 -2.01
N ASN A 56 -24.17 10.63 -1.57
CA ASN A 56 -24.97 9.78 -0.68
C ASN A 56 -26.12 9.15 -1.47
N LEU A 57 -26.61 8.02 -1.00
CA LEU A 57 -27.89 7.45 -1.39
C LEU A 57 -28.96 7.88 -0.39
N GLU A 58 -30.03 8.47 -0.89
CA GLU A 58 -31.20 8.87 -0.10
C GLU A 58 -32.51 8.34 -0.71
N PRO A 59 -33.61 8.28 0.04
CA PRO A 59 -34.93 8.04 -0.54
C PRO A 59 -35.23 9.00 -1.69
N ALA A 60 -35.71 8.46 -2.81
CA ALA A 60 -36.01 9.29 -3.98
C ALA A 60 -37.11 10.32 -3.65
N PRO A 61 -37.08 11.52 -4.26
CA PRO A 61 -38.12 12.53 -4.05
C PRO A 61 -39.53 11.96 -4.23
N GLY A 62 -40.42 12.19 -3.26
CA GLY A 62 -41.80 11.68 -3.28
C GLY A 62 -42.00 10.29 -2.66
N GLN A 63 -40.95 9.63 -2.17
CA GLN A 63 -41.07 8.43 -1.35
C GLN A 63 -41.25 8.82 0.13
N LEU A 64 -42.35 8.38 0.75
CA LEU A 64 -42.61 8.62 2.17
C LEU A 64 -41.93 7.53 3.02
N ILE A 65 -40.61 7.64 3.16
CA ILE A 65 -39.82 6.79 4.07
C ILE A 65 -39.56 7.58 5.36
N PRO A 66 -39.97 7.07 6.54
CA PRO A 66 -39.73 7.76 7.81
C PRO A 66 -38.25 7.66 8.19
N CYS A 67 -37.50 8.74 7.95
CA CYS A 67 -36.08 8.85 8.29
C CYS A 67 -35.90 9.62 9.60
N THR A 68 -35.02 9.16 10.46
CA THR A 68 -34.66 9.91 11.67
C THR A 68 -33.81 11.12 11.29
N ALA A 69 -34.03 12.27 11.94
CA ALA A 69 -33.23 13.49 11.73
C ALA A 69 -31.84 13.45 12.40
N ILE A 70 -31.24 12.26 12.50
CA ILE A 70 -29.92 12.07 13.09
C ILE A 70 -28.90 12.38 12.00
N TYR A 71 -28.00 13.31 12.29
CA TYR A 71 -26.90 13.67 11.41
C TYR A 71 -25.67 12.80 11.71
N GLY A 72 -25.19 12.08 10.71
CA GLY A 72 -24.00 11.25 10.76
C GLY A 72 -22.83 11.84 9.98
N TYR A 73 -21.70 11.13 9.99
CA TYR A 73 -20.50 11.50 9.25
C TYR A 73 -19.87 10.27 8.59
N HIS A 74 -19.17 10.48 7.48
CA HIS A 74 -18.34 9.50 6.82
C HIS A 74 -16.98 10.12 6.50
N ASP A 75 -15.90 9.41 6.84
CA ASP A 75 -14.53 9.82 6.53
C ASP A 75 -14.06 9.06 5.28
N THR A 76 -13.57 9.79 4.28
CA THR A 76 -13.10 9.25 3.00
C THR A 76 -11.69 9.75 2.75
N ASN A 77 -10.76 8.87 2.37
CA ASN A 77 -9.40 9.25 2.05
C ASN A 77 -9.08 8.84 0.61
N ILE A 78 -8.81 9.81 -0.25
CA ILE A 78 -8.69 9.63 -1.70
C ILE A 78 -7.23 9.81 -2.10
N ASN A 79 -6.64 8.81 -2.75
CA ASN A 79 -5.29 8.91 -3.31
C ASN A 79 -5.34 9.64 -4.67
N LEU A 80 -4.70 10.80 -4.77
CA LEU A 80 -4.57 11.56 -6.02
C LEU A 80 -3.33 11.18 -6.84
N GLY A 81 -2.46 10.33 -6.29
CA GLY A 81 -1.20 9.92 -6.89
C GLY A 81 -0.12 10.98 -6.76
N SER A 82 0.84 10.93 -7.68
CA SER A 82 2.04 11.77 -7.68
C SER A 82 2.22 12.61 -8.95
N ASP A 83 1.23 12.62 -9.85
CA ASP A 83 1.30 13.28 -11.16
C ASP A 83 1.06 14.80 -11.06
N PHE A 84 1.80 15.48 -10.18
CA PHE A 84 1.68 16.92 -9.95
C PHE A 84 2.99 17.63 -10.25
N THR A 85 2.91 18.68 -11.05
CA THR A 85 4.09 19.47 -11.44
C THR A 85 4.55 20.32 -10.25
N GLY A 86 5.82 20.16 -9.88
CA GLY A 86 6.40 20.93 -8.80
C GLY A 86 6.29 22.44 -8.95
N GLY A 87 5.92 23.12 -7.86
CA GLY A 87 5.78 24.57 -7.83
C GLY A 87 4.46 25.08 -8.40
N GLU A 88 3.68 24.24 -9.08
CA GLU A 88 2.35 24.59 -9.53
C GLU A 88 1.36 24.54 -8.36
N THR A 89 0.40 25.47 -8.35
CA THR A 89 -0.69 25.47 -7.39
C THR A 89 -1.87 24.70 -7.97
N TYR A 90 -2.37 23.74 -7.21
CA TYR A 90 -3.53 22.92 -7.52
C TYR A 90 -4.69 23.25 -6.60
N SER A 91 -5.90 23.24 -7.16
CA SER A 91 -7.15 23.45 -6.44
C SER A 91 -7.93 22.14 -6.39
N VAL A 92 -8.33 21.72 -5.20
CA VAL A 92 -9.23 20.59 -4.98
C VAL A 92 -10.62 21.15 -4.73
N VAL A 93 -11.57 20.84 -5.61
CA VAL A 93 -12.97 21.28 -5.53
C VAL A 93 -13.83 20.07 -5.22
N VAL A 94 -14.50 20.07 -4.07
CA VAL A 94 -15.38 18.98 -3.63
C VAL A 94 -16.84 19.42 -3.73
N ASN A 95 -17.65 18.66 -4.48
CA ASN A 95 -19.08 18.95 -4.75
C ASN A 95 -19.34 20.38 -5.24
N GLY A 96 -18.39 20.99 -5.95
CA GLY A 96 -18.48 22.36 -6.47
C GLY A 96 -18.49 23.47 -5.41
N LEU A 97 -18.28 23.14 -4.12
CA LEU A 97 -18.49 24.06 -3.00
C LEU A 97 -17.23 24.29 -2.17
N VAL A 98 -16.57 23.21 -1.72
CA VAL A 98 -15.39 23.32 -0.85
C VAL A 98 -14.14 23.32 -1.69
N THR A 99 -13.35 24.39 -1.59
CA THR A 99 -12.09 24.53 -2.32
C THR A 99 -10.93 24.58 -1.33
N GLU A 100 -10.04 23.60 -1.42
CA GLU A 100 -8.73 23.62 -0.77
C GLU A 100 -7.65 23.75 -1.83
N THR A 101 -6.53 24.39 -1.49
CA THR A 101 -5.41 24.53 -2.43
C THR A 101 -4.13 24.00 -1.82
N PHE A 102 -3.26 23.47 -2.68
CA PHE A 102 -1.92 23.09 -2.30
C PHE A 102 -0.94 23.45 -3.41
N VAL A 103 0.27 23.82 -3.01
CA VAL A 103 1.39 23.89 -3.94
C VAL A 103 1.95 22.49 -4.02
N ALA A 104 1.98 21.92 -5.22
CA ALA A 104 2.61 20.64 -5.42
C ALA A 104 4.10 20.78 -5.10
N GLN A 105 4.53 20.04 -4.09
CA GLN A 105 5.92 19.70 -3.88
C GLN A 105 6.39 18.97 -5.13
N GLY A 106 7.39 19.51 -5.81
CA GLY A 106 7.85 18.91 -7.03
C GLY A 106 8.43 17.53 -6.84
N GLY A 107 8.00 16.59 -7.70
CA GLY A 107 8.98 16.07 -8.64
C GLY A 107 9.42 17.25 -9.49
N GLY A 108 10.48 17.96 -9.07
CA GLY A 108 10.79 19.30 -9.57
C GLY A 108 10.86 19.35 -11.10
N THR A 109 10.18 20.33 -11.70
CA THR A 109 10.71 20.93 -12.92
C THR A 109 12.11 21.44 -12.60
N VAL A 110 13.03 21.13 -13.51
CA VAL A 110 14.48 21.39 -13.41
C VAL A 110 14.72 22.87 -13.13
N GLY A 111 14.76 23.22 -11.85
CA GLY A 111 15.45 24.38 -11.34
C GLY A 111 16.92 24.02 -11.26
N GLU A 112 17.72 24.85 -11.92
CA GLU A 112 19.16 24.81 -12.12
C GLU A 112 19.96 24.71 -10.80
N ASP A 113 19.94 23.55 -10.15
CA ASP A 113 21.03 23.00 -9.33
C ASP A 113 20.97 21.46 -9.43
N ASP A 114 21.54 21.01 -10.53
CA ASP A 114 21.72 19.64 -10.98
C ASP A 114 22.37 18.75 -9.90
N ARG A 115 21.54 17.92 -9.26
CA ARG A 115 21.96 16.56 -8.93
C ARG A 115 21.00 15.58 -9.58
N SER A 116 21.19 15.41 -10.87
CA SER A 116 20.91 14.19 -11.64
C SER A 116 20.71 12.99 -10.72
N GLN A 117 19.48 12.46 -10.60
CA GLN A 117 19.20 11.21 -9.91
C GLN A 117 18.71 10.18 -10.95
N ILE A 118 19.14 8.93 -10.78
CA ILE A 118 18.76 7.80 -11.63
C ILE A 118 17.77 6.94 -10.85
N SER A 119 16.60 6.70 -11.43
CA SER A 119 15.61 5.74 -10.94
C SER A 119 15.93 4.33 -11.44
N ALA A 120 15.78 3.33 -10.58
CA ALA A 120 15.93 1.93 -10.90
C ALA A 120 14.90 1.08 -10.12
N PRO A 121 14.46 -0.08 -10.64
CA PRO A 121 13.60 -0.99 -9.90
C PRO A 121 14.22 -1.39 -8.56
N ALA A 122 13.45 -1.29 -7.47
CA ALA A 122 13.90 -1.66 -6.15
C ALA A 122 14.05 -3.18 -6.03
N PRO A 123 15.07 -3.72 -5.34
CA PRO A 123 15.19 -5.13 -5.05
C PRO A 123 14.16 -5.48 -3.99
N ILE A 124 13.30 -6.45 -4.27
CA ILE A 124 12.22 -6.84 -3.37
C ILE A 124 12.73 -7.92 -2.41
N GLN A 125 12.49 -7.72 -1.11
CA GLN A 125 12.85 -8.68 -0.07
C GLN A 125 11.65 -9.49 0.41
N ALA A 126 10.50 -8.84 0.54
CA ALA A 126 9.28 -9.49 0.99
C ALA A 126 8.06 -8.75 0.47
N VAL A 127 6.97 -9.50 0.31
CA VAL A 127 5.65 -8.98 -0.05
C VAL A 127 4.65 -9.64 0.88
N ALA A 128 3.78 -8.84 1.48
CA ALA A 128 2.74 -9.31 2.40
C ALA A 128 1.43 -8.57 2.13
N ILE A 129 0.31 -9.23 2.35
CA ILE A 129 -1.01 -8.60 2.37
C ILE A 129 -1.53 -8.66 3.80
N ASN A 130 -1.70 -7.48 4.39
CA ASN A 130 -2.23 -7.32 5.73
C ASN A 130 -3.68 -6.88 5.65
N LEU A 131 -4.53 -7.56 6.40
CA LEU A 131 -5.95 -7.23 6.51
C LEU A 131 -6.22 -6.55 7.85
N ASP A 132 -6.77 -5.34 7.81
CA ASP A 132 -7.35 -4.75 9.02
C ASP A 132 -8.77 -5.29 9.22
N SER A 133 -8.87 -6.28 10.10
CA SER A 133 -10.14 -6.90 10.51
C SER A 133 -11.19 -5.93 11.06
N GLN A 134 -10.79 -4.74 11.51
CA GLN A 134 -11.71 -3.74 12.10
C GLN A 134 -12.24 -2.75 11.07
N ALA A 135 -11.50 -2.51 9.98
CA ALA A 135 -11.80 -1.48 9.00
C ALA A 135 -12.22 -2.04 7.63
N GLY A 136 -12.04 -3.34 7.38
CA GLY A 136 -12.33 -3.95 6.07
C GLY A 136 -11.39 -3.48 4.95
N HIS A 137 -10.30 -2.80 5.31
CA HIS A 137 -9.27 -2.33 4.39
C HIS A 137 -8.14 -3.35 4.31
N ALA A 138 -7.70 -3.63 3.08
CA ALA A 138 -6.54 -4.47 2.81
C ALA A 138 -5.36 -3.59 2.39
N GLU A 139 -4.19 -3.89 2.91
CA GLU A 139 -2.96 -3.17 2.63
C GLU A 139 -1.91 -4.15 2.11
N LEU A 140 -1.32 -3.82 0.97
CA LEU A 140 -0.16 -4.50 0.44
C LEU A 140 1.10 -3.87 1.01
N VAL A 141 1.90 -4.67 1.70
CA VAL A 141 3.19 -4.28 2.26
C VAL A 141 4.30 -4.88 1.42
N VAL A 142 5.14 -4.02 0.85
CA VAL A 142 6.34 -4.40 0.08
C VAL A 142 7.57 -3.95 0.84
N ILE A 143 8.43 -4.89 1.22
CA ILE A 143 9.73 -4.61 1.82
C ILE A 143 10.76 -4.62 0.70
N SER A 144 11.39 -3.48 0.48
CA SER A 144 12.42 -3.28 -0.55
C SER A 144 13.78 -2.99 0.06
N GLY A 145 14.83 -3.37 -0.66
CA GLY A 145 16.22 -3.16 -0.28
C GLY A 145 16.79 -1.85 -0.81
N LEU A 146 17.58 -1.17 0.01
CA LEU A 146 18.46 -0.08 -0.42
C LEU A 146 19.90 -0.61 -0.33
N PRO A 147 20.55 -0.91 -1.46
CA PRO A 147 21.86 -1.60 -1.48
C PRO A 147 22.96 -0.86 -0.71
N ASN A 148 22.96 0.47 -0.75
CA ASN A 148 23.92 1.31 -0.05
C ASN A 148 23.30 2.67 0.32
N MET A 149 24.07 3.53 0.99
CA MET A 149 23.58 4.82 1.49
C MET A 149 23.25 5.86 0.42
N CYS A 150 23.62 5.65 -0.84
CA CYS A 150 23.22 6.52 -1.93
C CYS A 150 21.85 6.18 -2.50
N TYR A 151 21.33 5.00 -2.19
CA TYR A 151 19.99 4.63 -2.58
C TYR A 151 18.98 5.14 -1.56
N GLU A 152 17.93 5.75 -2.07
CA GLU A 152 16.77 6.22 -1.33
C GLU A 152 15.50 5.58 -1.92
N SER A 153 14.44 5.50 -1.10
CA SER A 153 13.13 5.05 -1.57
C SER A 153 12.63 5.97 -2.68
N GLY A 154 12.28 5.39 -3.82
CA GLY A 154 11.70 6.09 -4.96
C GLY A 154 10.18 5.92 -5.00
N SER A 155 9.64 5.83 -6.20
CA SER A 155 8.21 5.72 -6.44
C SER A 155 7.68 4.33 -6.08
N ALA A 156 6.46 4.27 -5.55
CA ALA A 156 5.71 3.03 -5.48
C ALA A 156 4.29 3.27 -5.99
N SER A 157 3.81 2.43 -6.90
CA SER A 157 2.48 2.56 -7.52
C SER A 157 1.82 1.20 -7.69
N LEU A 158 0.54 1.14 -7.34
CA LEU A 158 -0.34 0.03 -7.70
C LEU A 158 -0.80 0.24 -9.14
N LEU A 159 -0.62 -0.79 -9.97
CA LEU A 159 -1.15 -0.86 -11.31
C LEU A 159 -2.41 -1.72 -11.30
N HIS A 160 -3.49 -1.19 -11.85
CA HIS A 160 -4.75 -1.92 -11.93
C HIS A 160 -4.63 -3.09 -12.92
N GLY A 161 -4.88 -4.31 -12.45
CA GLY A 161 -4.84 -5.53 -13.25
C GLY A 161 -5.99 -6.45 -12.88
N SER A 162 -6.65 -7.05 -13.87
CA SER A 162 -7.86 -7.87 -13.64
C SER A 162 -7.59 -9.27 -13.08
N ASP A 163 -6.34 -9.74 -13.08
CA ASP A 163 -5.95 -11.13 -12.76
C ASP A 163 -4.78 -11.21 -11.74
N ALA A 164 -4.12 -10.08 -11.46
CA ALA A 164 -3.03 -10.02 -10.51
C ALA A 164 -2.87 -8.60 -9.97
N ILE A 165 -2.49 -8.48 -8.70
CA ILE A 165 -2.12 -7.21 -8.09
C ILE A 165 -0.75 -6.84 -8.64
N ARG A 166 -0.66 -5.76 -9.41
CA ARG A 166 0.59 -5.32 -10.04
C ARG A 166 1.13 -4.10 -9.32
N VAL A 167 2.44 -4.07 -9.08
CA VAL A 167 3.10 -2.98 -8.37
C VAL A 167 4.42 -2.66 -9.05
N GLU A 168 4.71 -1.37 -9.19
CA GLU A 168 6.04 -0.88 -9.51
C GLU A 168 6.63 -0.20 -8.28
N VAL A 169 7.81 -0.62 -7.86
CA VAL A 169 8.56 -0.03 -6.74
C VAL A 169 9.95 0.30 -7.23
N ALA A 170 10.33 1.57 -7.12
CA ALA A 170 11.61 2.08 -7.55
C ALA A 170 12.44 2.59 -6.36
N MET A 171 13.74 2.65 -6.57
CA MET A 171 14.69 3.38 -5.74
C MET A 171 15.42 4.38 -6.61
N VAL A 172 15.88 5.46 -5.98
CA VAL A 172 16.65 6.50 -6.66
C VAL A 172 18.05 6.57 -6.08
N ARG A 173 19.01 6.97 -6.91
CA ARG A 173 20.37 7.30 -6.48
C ARG A 173 20.89 8.52 -7.22
N PRO A 174 21.89 9.24 -6.71
CA PRO A 174 22.61 10.22 -7.51
C PRO A 174 23.21 9.60 -8.78
N ALA A 175 23.14 10.31 -9.89
CA ALA A 175 23.78 9.98 -11.17
C ALA A 175 25.28 10.30 -11.14
N ASP A 176 25.69 11.23 -10.29
CA ASP A 176 27.09 11.53 -10.07
C ASP A 176 27.78 10.35 -9.38
N LEU A 177 28.50 9.57 -10.19
CA LEU A 177 29.25 8.40 -9.76
C LEU A 177 30.52 8.76 -8.95
N SER A 178 30.87 10.05 -8.82
CA SER A 178 31.96 10.50 -7.96
C SER A 178 31.57 10.52 -6.47
N ILE A 179 30.27 10.44 -6.17
CA ILE A 179 29.77 10.38 -4.80
C ILE A 179 30.14 9.03 -4.20
N ALA A 180 30.96 9.08 -3.15
CA ALA A 180 31.31 7.90 -2.36
C ALA A 180 30.13 7.49 -1.47
N CYS A 181 29.57 6.31 -1.73
CA CYS A 181 28.48 5.74 -0.96
C CYS A 181 29.04 4.86 0.15
N ALA A 182 28.52 4.99 1.38
CA ALA A 182 28.79 4.00 2.39
C ALA A 182 28.02 2.71 2.06
N GLU A 183 28.73 1.58 2.02
CA GLU A 183 28.19 0.24 1.80
C GLU A 183 27.42 -0.24 3.04
N ARG A 184 26.23 0.32 3.20
CA ARG A 184 25.30 -0.04 4.27
C ARG A 184 23.95 -0.35 3.67
N TYR A 185 23.64 -1.64 3.69
CA TYR A 185 22.34 -2.13 3.29
C TYR A 185 21.25 -1.69 4.28
N ARG A 186 20.09 -1.27 3.76
CA ARG A 186 18.90 -0.94 4.55
C ARG A 186 17.65 -1.50 3.87
N THR A 187 16.55 -1.55 4.60
CA THR A 187 15.24 -1.97 4.09
C THR A 187 14.24 -0.85 4.27
N VAL A 188 13.33 -0.70 3.32
CA VAL A 188 12.19 0.23 3.41
C VAL A 188 10.92 -0.57 3.26
N GLU A 189 10.00 -0.32 4.17
CA GLU A 189 8.64 -0.85 4.12
C GLU A 189 7.75 0.15 3.40
N THR A 190 7.08 -0.31 2.35
CA THR A 190 6.13 0.49 1.58
C THR A 190 4.77 -0.15 1.66
N SER A 191 3.78 0.63 2.12
CA SER A 191 2.40 0.19 2.21
C SER A 191 1.53 0.83 1.14
N LEU A 192 0.70 0.02 0.47
CA LEU A 192 -0.22 0.46 -0.57
C LEU A 192 -1.63 -0.06 -0.27
N ALA A 193 -2.62 0.83 -0.23
CA ALA A 193 -4.02 0.46 -0.02
C ALA A 193 -4.57 -0.31 -1.23
N LEU A 194 -5.19 -1.46 -0.98
CA LEU A 194 -5.87 -2.26 -1.99
C LEU A 194 -7.34 -1.87 -2.07
N GLU A 195 -7.77 -1.37 -3.22
CA GLU A 195 -9.18 -1.01 -3.50
C GLU A 195 -10.02 -2.22 -3.97
N MET A 196 -9.67 -3.41 -3.50
CA MET A 196 -10.38 -4.65 -3.81
C MET A 196 -10.67 -5.44 -2.55
N THR A 197 -11.73 -6.24 -2.60
CA THR A 197 -12.03 -7.17 -1.52
C THR A 197 -10.97 -8.27 -1.50
N ILE A 198 -10.33 -8.43 -0.34
CA ILE A 198 -9.34 -9.49 -0.09
C ILE A 198 -9.93 -10.42 0.96
N GLU A 199 -10.01 -11.70 0.64
CA GLU A 199 -10.47 -12.76 1.53
C GLU A 199 -9.35 -13.20 2.50
N PRO A 200 -9.64 -13.30 3.81
CA PRO A 200 -8.72 -13.88 4.77
C PRO A 200 -8.22 -15.27 4.38
N CYS A 201 -6.91 -15.50 4.52
CA CYS A 201 -6.25 -16.78 4.26
C CYS A 201 -6.23 -17.25 2.80
N GLU A 202 -6.74 -16.46 1.86
CA GLU A 202 -6.60 -16.71 0.44
C GLU A 202 -5.21 -16.27 -0.06
N SER A 203 -4.68 -16.96 -1.07
CA SER A 203 -3.42 -16.62 -1.72
C SER A 203 -3.63 -15.82 -2.99
N TYR A 204 -2.95 -14.68 -3.10
CA TYR A 204 -3.02 -13.76 -4.23
C TYR A 204 -1.73 -13.76 -5.02
N SER A 205 -1.85 -13.67 -6.35
CA SER A 205 -0.71 -13.44 -7.23
C SER A 205 -0.40 -11.94 -7.26
N VAL A 206 0.74 -11.57 -6.68
CA VAL A 206 1.27 -10.19 -6.69
C VAL A 206 2.46 -10.12 -7.63
N VAL A 207 2.46 -9.17 -8.56
CA VAL A 207 3.57 -8.94 -9.49
C VAL A 207 4.25 -7.63 -9.13
N VAL A 208 5.46 -7.69 -8.58
CA VAL A 208 6.24 -6.50 -8.21
C VAL A 208 7.43 -6.39 -9.14
N ASN A 209 7.57 -5.25 -9.84
CA ASN A 209 8.67 -5.02 -10.80
C ASN A 209 8.80 -6.13 -11.87
N GLY A 210 7.69 -6.77 -12.23
CA GLY A 210 7.64 -7.88 -13.19
C GLY A 210 7.89 -9.28 -12.60
N GLU A 211 8.31 -9.38 -11.34
CA GLU A 211 8.50 -10.65 -10.64
C GLU A 211 7.21 -11.07 -9.91
N ARG A 212 6.86 -12.35 -9.97
CA ARG A 212 5.62 -12.88 -9.38
C ARG A 212 5.84 -13.46 -8.00
N TYR A 213 4.95 -13.12 -7.08
CA TYR A 213 4.91 -13.56 -5.69
C TYR A 213 3.54 -14.17 -5.40
N SER A 214 3.51 -15.30 -4.69
CA SER A 214 2.28 -15.86 -4.12
C SER A 214 2.19 -15.42 -2.67
N VAL A 215 1.17 -14.63 -2.33
CA VAL A 215 1.06 -13.97 -1.03
C VAL A 215 -0.26 -14.32 -0.39
N GLN A 216 -0.23 -14.99 0.76
CA GLN A 216 -1.43 -15.25 1.55
C GLN A 216 -1.84 -14.00 2.32
N ALA A 217 -3.12 -13.63 2.25
CA ALA A 217 -3.66 -12.53 3.02
C ALA A 217 -3.82 -12.95 4.49
N ILE A 218 -3.15 -12.25 5.40
CA ILE A 218 -3.12 -12.59 6.82
C ILE A 218 -3.92 -11.56 7.62
N VAL A 219 -4.76 -12.06 8.53
CA VAL A 219 -5.51 -11.26 9.50
C VAL A 219 -4.89 -11.43 10.89
N PRO A 220 -4.80 -10.36 11.70
CA PRO A 220 -4.43 -10.48 13.11
C PRO A 220 -5.29 -11.54 13.83
N ASN A 221 -4.64 -12.45 14.55
CA ASN A 221 -5.28 -13.51 15.35
C ASN A 221 -6.00 -14.64 14.57
N VAL A 222 -5.91 -14.69 13.24
CA VAL A 222 -6.38 -15.82 12.45
C VAL A 222 -5.20 -16.74 12.13
N ARG A 223 -5.32 -18.04 12.46
CA ARG A 223 -4.37 -19.06 12.01
C ARG A 223 -4.84 -19.58 10.67
N CYS A 224 -4.27 -19.05 9.60
CA CYS A 224 -4.44 -19.64 8.28
C CYS A 224 -3.82 -21.03 8.24
N ALA A 225 -4.37 -21.92 7.40
CA ALA A 225 -3.64 -23.12 7.02
C ALA A 225 -2.30 -22.66 6.46
N GLY A 226 -1.20 -23.27 6.91
CA GLY A 226 0.11 -22.99 6.32
C GLY A 226 0.04 -23.16 4.82
N PRO A 227 0.87 -22.44 4.03
CA PRO A 227 0.95 -22.70 2.61
C PRO A 227 1.15 -24.21 2.45
N ASP A 228 0.32 -24.85 1.63
CA ASP A 228 0.59 -26.23 1.22
C ASP A 228 2.07 -26.30 0.86
N PRO A 229 2.83 -27.31 1.32
CA PRO A 229 4.25 -27.37 1.08
C PRO A 229 4.51 -27.16 -0.41
N ILE A 230 5.12 -26.01 -0.74
CA ILE A 230 5.60 -25.71 -2.09
C ILE A 230 6.71 -26.72 -2.31
N GLY A 231 6.40 -27.82 -2.98
CA GLY A 231 7.37 -28.91 -3.17
C GLY A 231 6.82 -30.33 -3.25
N GLN A 232 5.54 -30.58 -3.56
CA GLN A 232 5.25 -31.87 -4.19
C GLN A 232 5.75 -31.82 -5.64
N PRO A 233 6.74 -32.65 -6.02
CA PRO A 233 7.24 -32.64 -7.38
C PRO A 233 6.10 -32.92 -8.34
N LEU A 234 6.03 -32.16 -9.44
CA LEU A 234 5.26 -32.56 -10.61
C LEU A 234 5.59 -34.03 -10.92
N PRO A 235 4.60 -34.90 -11.19
CA PRO A 235 4.86 -36.29 -11.51
C PRO A 235 5.77 -36.35 -12.76
N GLY A 236 7.06 -36.62 -12.55
CA GLY A 236 8.09 -36.68 -13.59
C GLY A 236 9.37 -35.85 -13.36
N ALA A 237 9.50 -35.08 -12.28
CA ALA A 237 10.77 -34.43 -11.95
C ALA A 237 11.81 -35.49 -11.51
N ARG A 238 13.05 -35.39 -12.02
CA ARG A 238 14.15 -36.26 -11.57
C ARG A 238 14.46 -35.98 -10.11
N ASP A 239 14.36 -36.99 -9.25
CA ASP A 239 14.78 -36.95 -7.86
C ASP A 239 16.29 -36.64 -7.78
N TYR A 240 16.62 -35.41 -7.44
CA TYR A 240 17.93 -35.09 -6.90
C TYR A 240 17.83 -35.26 -5.38
N PRO A 241 18.74 -36.00 -4.73
CA PRO A 241 18.71 -36.13 -3.28
C PRO A 241 18.94 -34.75 -2.66
N THR A 242 17.92 -34.23 -1.96
CA THR A 242 18.02 -33.00 -1.18
C THR A 242 18.56 -33.30 0.21
N ALA A 243 19.45 -32.44 0.71
CA ALA A 243 20.00 -32.54 2.06
C ALA A 243 19.50 -31.37 2.90
N VAL A 244 18.96 -31.67 4.09
CA VAL A 244 18.57 -30.63 5.05
C VAL A 244 19.82 -30.07 5.69
N VAL A 245 20.07 -28.78 5.51
CA VAL A 245 21.19 -28.06 6.13
C VAL A 245 20.65 -26.95 7.03
N PRO A 246 21.28 -26.69 8.20
CA PRO A 246 20.89 -25.56 9.05
C PRO A 246 21.00 -24.24 8.29
N ALA A 247 19.96 -23.42 8.37
CA ALA A 247 19.97 -22.09 7.76
C ALA A 247 20.80 -21.10 8.62
N PRO A 248 21.62 -20.23 8.00
CA PRO A 248 22.37 -19.22 8.73
C PRO A 248 21.43 -18.14 9.28
N ILE A 249 21.37 -18.02 10.62
CA ILE A 249 20.55 -17.00 11.29
C ILE A 249 21.31 -15.68 11.32
N GLU A 250 20.73 -14.65 10.71
CA GLU A 250 21.29 -13.30 10.66
C GLU A 250 20.85 -12.46 11.86
N SER A 251 19.59 -12.59 12.27
CA SER A 251 19.10 -11.93 13.49
C SER A 251 17.88 -12.63 14.09
N VAL A 252 17.71 -12.48 15.40
CA VAL A 252 16.55 -12.95 16.15
C VAL A 252 16.07 -11.81 17.04
N VAL A 253 14.80 -11.43 16.90
CA VAL A 253 14.17 -10.38 17.70
C VAL A 253 12.89 -10.93 18.31
N ILE A 254 12.71 -10.74 19.61
CA ILE A 254 11.46 -11.06 20.31
C ILE A 254 10.65 -9.77 20.42
N ILE A 255 9.47 -9.77 19.82
CA ILE A 255 8.54 -8.65 19.81
C ILE A 255 7.40 -8.99 20.75
N SER A 256 7.17 -8.15 21.76
CA SER A 256 5.97 -8.24 22.60
C SER A 256 4.82 -7.52 21.91
N THR A 257 3.71 -8.20 21.68
CA THR A 257 2.48 -7.54 21.26
C THR A 257 1.91 -6.74 22.43
N ARG A 258 1.29 -5.58 22.15
CA ARG A 258 0.51 -4.83 23.14
C ARG A 258 -0.86 -5.48 23.35
N SER A 259 -0.89 -6.77 23.71
CA SER A 259 -2.13 -7.51 24.03
C SER A 259 -2.15 -7.93 25.50
N LEU A 260 -3.34 -8.20 26.03
CA LEU A 260 -3.53 -8.82 27.35
C LEU A 260 -4.29 -10.15 27.17
N PRO A 261 -3.63 -11.31 27.37
CA PRO A 261 -2.24 -11.48 27.80
C PRO A 261 -1.22 -11.07 26.72
N PRO A 262 0.01 -10.68 27.11
CA PRO A 262 1.06 -10.35 26.15
C PRO A 262 1.41 -11.59 25.33
N GLN A 263 1.37 -11.46 24.01
CA GLN A 263 1.87 -12.49 23.10
C GLN A 263 3.29 -12.10 22.68
N TYR A 264 4.16 -13.11 22.52
CA TYR A 264 5.53 -12.92 22.09
C TYR A 264 5.69 -13.50 20.69
N VAL A 265 6.14 -12.67 19.75
CA VAL A 265 6.46 -13.07 18.38
C VAL A 265 7.98 -13.12 18.23
N VAL A 266 8.50 -14.21 17.72
CA VAL A 266 9.93 -14.32 17.38
C VAL A 266 10.08 -14.02 15.89
N LYS A 267 10.70 -12.88 15.57
CA LYS A 267 11.12 -12.54 14.22
C LYS A 267 12.53 -13.08 14.00
N ILE A 268 12.67 -14.04 13.10
CA ILE A 268 13.96 -14.62 12.71
C ILE A 268 14.26 -14.16 11.29
N VAL A 269 15.42 -13.53 11.09
CA VAL A 269 15.98 -13.27 9.76
C VAL A 269 17.04 -14.33 9.52
N SER A 270 16.88 -15.09 8.45
CA SER A 270 17.79 -16.16 8.06
C SER A 270 18.18 -16.00 6.61
N GLY A 271 19.47 -16.16 6.32
CA GLY A 271 19.96 -16.28 4.96
C GLY A 271 19.76 -17.69 4.41
N LEU A 272 20.07 -17.86 3.12
CA LEU A 272 20.22 -19.18 2.49
C LEU A 272 21.72 -19.51 2.40
N PRO A 273 22.14 -20.73 2.79
CA PRO A 273 23.56 -21.08 2.82
C PRO A 273 24.18 -21.20 1.41
N SER A 274 23.36 -21.34 0.37
CA SER A 274 23.80 -21.32 -1.04
C SER A 274 22.63 -20.98 -1.97
N GLY A 275 22.93 -20.63 -3.23
CA GLY A 275 21.93 -20.38 -4.27
C GLY A 275 21.17 -21.64 -4.76
N CYS A 276 21.50 -22.82 -4.23
CA CYS A 276 20.77 -24.06 -4.47
C CYS A 276 19.97 -24.52 -3.23
N ALA A 277 19.93 -23.71 -2.17
CA ALA A 277 19.17 -23.99 -0.96
C ALA A 277 17.84 -23.25 -1.00
N GLU A 278 16.79 -23.90 -0.50
CA GLU A 278 15.46 -23.33 -0.29
C GLU A 278 14.99 -23.63 1.14
N PHE A 279 14.06 -22.84 1.66
CA PHE A 279 13.49 -23.09 2.98
C PHE A 279 12.50 -24.27 2.90
N ASN A 280 12.80 -25.34 3.64
CA ASN A 280 12.00 -26.57 3.60
C ASN A 280 10.99 -26.66 4.76
N ASP A 281 11.34 -26.18 5.96
CA ASP A 281 10.48 -26.28 7.15
C ASP A 281 10.94 -25.31 8.26
N TYR A 282 10.02 -24.92 9.16
CA TYR A 282 10.36 -24.28 10.44
C TYR A 282 9.69 -25.06 11.59
N GLY A 283 10.52 -25.68 12.43
CA GLY A 283 10.07 -26.44 13.60
C GLY A 283 10.39 -25.72 14.91
N VAL A 284 9.41 -25.61 15.81
CA VAL A 284 9.67 -25.25 17.22
C VAL A 284 9.69 -26.56 18.02
N ASN A 285 10.89 -27.07 18.30
CA ASN A 285 11.03 -28.18 19.24
C ASN A 285 10.72 -27.64 20.65
N ARG A 286 9.70 -28.21 21.29
CA ARG A 286 9.38 -27.97 22.71
C ARG A 286 10.26 -28.80 23.62
#